data_AF-A0AAJ1T0M8-F1
#
_entry.id   AF-A0AAJ1T0M8-F1
#
_cell.length_a   1.000
_cell.length_b   1.000
_cell.length_c   1.000
_cell.angle_alpha   90.00
_cell.angle_beta   90.00
_cell.angle_gamma   90.00
#
_symmetry.space_group_name_H-M   'P 1'
#
loop_
_entity.id
_entity.type
_entity.pdbx_description
1 polymer ?
#
loop_
_entity_poly.entity_id
_entity_poly.type
_entity_poly.pdbx_seq_one_letter_code
_entity_poly.pdbx_strand_id
1 'polypeptide(L)'
;MGDSVDVFAAVMEPFRWIVSVVMAGFHDWLGAAGMPPGDGWTWTLSIVGLVLVIRAVLIPVFLAQVRAQRRMRLLQPELQELQERFKGRTDPVSRQAMAQEQMALYKKHGTNPFSACLPLLIQAPFFLALFQVLSGLSGASPRGEGIGALDHGQVVQFASAGIFGAPLSASLLHGGGDPAAVAVLAVAMILVMITCQFLTQKLVASRTLAGQDTDSPLMRQQRILLYLLPLIFGVGGIFFPIGVLVYWTVSNLWTLAQQFLVSRRP
;
A
#
# COMPACT_ATOMS: atom_id res chain seq x y z
N MET A 1 -8.18 18.39 -21.74
CA MET A 1 -7.47 18.11 -20.48
C MET A 1 -8.37 18.26 -19.25
N GLY A 2 -9.52 18.97 -19.33
CA GLY A 2 -10.54 19.01 -18.28
C GLY A 2 -11.33 17.70 -18.12
N ASP A 3 -11.83 17.12 -19.22
CA ASP A 3 -12.68 15.91 -19.17
C ASP A 3 -12.02 14.70 -18.48
N SER A 4 -10.71 14.50 -18.65
CA SER A 4 -9.96 13.42 -17.99
C SER A 4 -9.78 13.64 -16.48
N VAL A 5 -9.72 14.90 -16.04
CA VAL A 5 -9.62 15.25 -14.61
C VAL A 5 -10.96 15.01 -13.93
N ASP A 6 -12.06 15.37 -14.60
CA ASP A 6 -13.42 15.17 -14.08
C ASP A 6 -13.78 13.68 -13.97
N VAL A 7 -13.40 12.86 -14.97
CA VAL A 7 -13.61 11.40 -14.90
C VAL A 7 -12.81 10.79 -13.76
N PHE A 8 -11.53 11.16 -13.58
CA PHE A 8 -10.73 10.64 -12.47
C PHE A 8 -11.30 11.04 -11.11
N ALA A 9 -11.74 12.30 -10.97
CA ALA A 9 -12.38 12.77 -9.75
C ALA A 9 -13.69 12.01 -9.47
N ALA A 10 -14.53 11.80 -10.48
CA ALA A 10 -15.77 11.04 -10.36
C ALA A 10 -15.52 9.58 -9.96
N VAL A 11 -14.48 8.93 -10.49
CA VAL A 11 -14.12 7.56 -10.10
C VAL A 11 -13.59 7.49 -8.67
N MET A 12 -12.91 8.53 -8.19
CA MET A 12 -12.34 8.60 -6.83
C MET A 12 -13.33 9.04 -5.76
N GLU A 13 -14.43 9.69 -6.12
CA GLU A 13 -15.43 10.21 -5.19
C GLU A 13 -15.98 9.12 -4.25
N PRO A 14 -16.41 7.93 -4.73
CA PRO A 14 -16.91 6.89 -3.84
C PRO A 14 -15.86 6.40 -2.84
N PHE A 15 -14.59 6.33 -3.26
CA PHE A 15 -13.50 5.92 -2.38
C PHE A 15 -13.22 6.98 -1.30
N ARG A 16 -13.24 8.27 -1.67
CA ARG A 16 -13.09 9.39 -0.72
C ARG A 16 -14.22 9.40 0.28
N TRP A 17 -15.45 9.23 -0.19
CA TRP A 17 -16.63 9.17 0.67
C TRP A 17 -16.52 8.00 1.66
N ILE A 18 -16.25 6.78 1.19
CA ILE A 18 -16.05 5.60 2.06
C ILE A 18 -14.97 5.84 3.10
N VAL A 19 -13.81 6.36 2.69
CA VAL A 19 -12.70 6.66 3.62
C VAL A 19 -13.14 7.65 4.68
N SER A 20 -13.79 8.75 4.28
CA SER A 20 -14.27 9.77 5.22
C SER A 20 -15.34 9.24 6.20
N VAL A 21 -16.26 8.39 5.73
CA VAL A 21 -17.30 7.77 6.57
C VAL A 21 -16.68 6.86 7.62
N VAL A 22 -15.76 5.99 7.22
CA VAL A 22 -15.11 5.07 8.17
C VAL A 22 -14.27 5.86 9.18
N MET A 23 -13.56 6.90 8.74
CA MET A 23 -12.79 7.75 9.65
C MET A 23 -13.67 8.51 10.65
N ALA A 24 -14.74 9.15 10.18
CA ALA A 24 -15.71 9.83 11.03
C ALA A 24 -16.33 8.84 12.04
N GLY A 25 -16.77 7.68 11.56
CA GLY A 25 -17.38 6.65 12.42
C GLY A 25 -16.45 6.14 13.51
N PHE A 26 -15.16 5.89 13.23
CA PHE A 26 -14.21 5.52 14.28
C PHE A 26 -13.91 6.68 15.23
N HIS A 27 -13.81 7.91 14.72
CA HIS A 27 -13.58 9.09 15.55
C HIS A 27 -14.74 9.29 16.55
N ASP A 28 -15.97 9.25 16.07
CA ASP A 28 -17.18 9.37 16.89
C ASP A 28 -17.30 8.21 17.88
N TRP A 29 -16.98 6.98 17.46
CA TRP A 29 -16.99 5.81 18.34
C TRP A 29 -15.95 5.92 19.47
N LEU A 30 -14.73 6.39 19.17
CA LEU A 30 -13.69 6.64 20.17
C LEU A 30 -14.07 7.80 21.10
N GLY A 31 -14.73 8.83 20.56
CA GLY A 31 -15.31 9.93 21.33
C GLY A 31 -16.36 9.44 22.34
N ALA A 32 -17.29 8.59 21.88
CA ALA A 32 -18.28 7.93 22.74
C ALA A 32 -17.64 6.99 23.78
N ALA A 33 -16.48 6.42 23.47
CA ALA A 33 -15.67 5.62 24.41
C ALA A 33 -14.85 6.47 25.40
N GLY A 34 -14.96 7.81 25.35
CA GLY A 34 -14.37 8.74 26.32
C GLY A 34 -13.07 9.40 25.87
N MET A 35 -12.61 9.20 24.63
CA MET A 35 -11.45 9.92 24.11
C MET A 35 -11.81 11.36 23.70
N PRO A 36 -10.99 12.37 24.00
CA PRO A 36 -11.30 13.74 23.58
C PRO A 36 -11.31 13.87 22.04
N PRO A 37 -12.35 14.46 21.42
CA PRO A 37 -12.46 14.55 19.95
C PRO A 37 -11.31 15.30 19.27
N GLY A 38 -10.72 16.30 19.94
CA GLY A 38 -9.58 17.06 19.44
C GLY A 38 -8.22 16.41 19.69
N ASP A 39 -8.14 15.29 20.42
CA ASP A 39 -6.87 14.64 20.72
C ASP A 39 -6.29 13.97 19.46
N GLY A 40 -4.98 14.14 19.25
CA GLY A 40 -4.27 13.51 18.14
C GLY A 40 -4.32 11.98 18.16
N TRP A 41 -4.43 11.36 19.34
CA TRP A 41 -4.58 9.91 19.44
C TRP A 41 -5.94 9.43 18.97
N THR A 42 -7.01 10.19 19.17
CA THR A 42 -8.35 9.88 18.65
C THR A 42 -8.33 9.78 17.13
N TRP A 43 -7.71 10.77 16.47
CA TRP A 43 -7.55 10.79 15.02
C TRP A 43 -6.57 9.72 14.51
N THR A 44 -5.48 9.47 15.23
CA THR A 44 -4.52 8.42 14.90
C THR A 44 -5.17 7.04 14.92
N LEU A 45 -5.94 6.74 15.97
CA LEU A 45 -6.68 5.48 16.11
C LEU A 45 -7.83 5.37 15.10
N SER A 46 -8.46 6.47 14.70
CA SER A 46 -9.41 6.48 13.59
C SER A 46 -8.75 6.07 12.26
N ILE A 47 -7.55 6.58 11.97
CA ILE A 47 -6.76 6.15 10.79
C ILE A 47 -6.37 4.67 10.91
N VAL A 48 -5.98 4.20 12.10
CA VAL A 48 -5.71 2.77 12.34
C VAL A 48 -6.96 1.92 12.06
N GLY A 49 -8.12 2.32 12.58
CA GLY A 49 -9.41 1.66 12.37
C GLY A 49 -9.77 1.55 10.89
N LEU A 50 -9.60 2.64 10.14
CA LEU A 50 -9.75 2.64 8.68
C LEU A 50 -8.89 1.57 8.00
N VAL A 51 -7.59 1.50 8.36
CA VAL A 51 -6.68 0.49 7.80
C VAL A 51 -7.20 -0.91 8.10
N LEU A 52 -7.57 -1.18 9.35
CA LEU A 52 -8.05 -2.50 9.76
C LEU A 52 -9.33 -2.91 9.02
N VAL A 53 -10.29 -1.98 8.84
CA VAL A 53 -11.52 -2.25 8.09
C VAL A 53 -11.25 -2.53 6.62
N ILE A 54 -10.51 -1.66 5.92
CA ILE A 54 -10.18 -1.86 4.50
C ILE A 54 -9.46 -3.19 4.34
N ARG A 55 -8.47 -3.46 5.21
CA ARG A 55 -7.68 -4.67 5.14
C ARG A 55 -8.48 -5.94 5.45
N ALA A 56 -9.42 -5.88 6.38
CA ALA A 56 -10.32 -6.99 6.69
C ALA A 56 -11.22 -7.33 5.49
N VAL A 57 -11.82 -6.31 4.86
CA VAL A 57 -12.63 -6.47 3.64
C VAL A 57 -11.82 -7.06 2.50
N LEU A 58 -10.54 -6.71 2.38
CA LEU A 58 -9.64 -7.21 1.34
C LEU A 58 -9.02 -8.59 1.64
N ILE A 59 -9.32 -9.24 2.78
CA ILE A 59 -8.79 -10.59 3.09
C ILE A 59 -9.11 -11.62 1.99
N PRO A 60 -10.34 -11.74 1.47
CA PRO A 60 -10.64 -12.74 0.43
C PRO A 60 -9.84 -12.52 -0.85
N VAL A 61 -9.66 -11.25 -1.24
CA VAL A 61 -8.85 -10.82 -2.38
C VAL A 61 -7.38 -11.18 -2.15
N PHE A 62 -6.84 -10.87 -0.96
CA PHE A 62 -5.49 -11.23 -0.57
C PHE A 62 -5.27 -12.76 -0.62
N LEU A 63 -6.20 -13.56 -0.11
CA LEU A 63 -6.11 -15.03 -0.20
C LEU A 63 -6.18 -15.53 -1.65
N ALA A 64 -6.94 -14.87 -2.53
CA ALA A 64 -6.93 -15.17 -3.95
C ALA A 64 -5.56 -14.84 -4.60
N GLN A 65 -4.95 -13.72 -4.22
CA GLN A 65 -3.61 -13.31 -4.67
C GLN A 65 -2.54 -14.31 -4.23
N VAL A 66 -2.54 -14.73 -2.97
CA VAL A 66 -1.61 -15.77 -2.45
C VAL A 66 -1.75 -17.07 -3.24
N ARG A 67 -2.99 -17.52 -3.51
CA ARG A 67 -3.25 -18.71 -4.33
C ARG A 67 -2.72 -18.57 -5.75
N ALA A 68 -2.90 -17.41 -6.38
CA ALA A 68 -2.36 -17.13 -7.71
C ALA A 68 -0.82 -17.15 -7.73
N GLN A 69 -0.18 -16.54 -6.72
CA GLN A 69 1.27 -16.59 -6.56
C GLN A 69 1.79 -18.03 -6.36
N ARG A 70 1.07 -18.88 -5.59
CA ARG A 70 1.42 -20.30 -5.46
C ARG A 70 1.36 -21.04 -6.79
N ARG A 71 0.31 -20.83 -7.59
CA ARG A 71 0.22 -21.41 -8.95
C ARG A 71 1.36 -20.97 -9.85
N MET A 72 1.76 -19.71 -9.76
CA MET A 72 2.92 -19.19 -10.51
C MET A 72 4.22 -19.89 -10.11
N ARG A 73 4.40 -20.22 -8.82
CA ARG A 73 5.58 -20.98 -8.37
C ARG A 73 5.63 -22.39 -8.94
N LEU A 74 4.49 -23.08 -8.97
CA LEU A 74 4.41 -24.43 -9.56
C LEU A 74 4.72 -24.42 -11.06
N LEU A 75 4.48 -23.30 -11.74
CA LEU A 75 4.77 -23.12 -13.16
C LEU A 75 6.23 -22.78 -13.47
N GLN A 76 7.01 -22.37 -12.47
CA GLN A 76 8.40 -21.95 -12.70
C GLN A 76 9.30 -22.99 -13.39
N PRO A 77 9.28 -24.30 -13.07
CA PRO A 77 10.12 -25.26 -13.78
C PRO A 77 9.80 -25.31 -15.28
N GLU A 78 8.52 -25.36 -15.66
CA GLU A 78 8.12 -25.36 -17.08
C GLU A 78 8.51 -24.04 -17.79
N LEU A 79 8.47 -22.92 -17.07
CA LEU A 79 8.96 -21.63 -17.60
C LEU A 79 10.48 -21.63 -17.81
N GLN A 80 11.24 -22.30 -16.94
CA GLN A 80 12.68 -22.45 -17.08
C GLN A 80 13.03 -23.34 -18.27
N GLU A 81 12.37 -24.48 -18.41
CA GLU A 81 12.52 -25.37 -19.59
C GLU A 81 12.19 -24.63 -20.89
N LEU A 82 11.12 -23.83 -20.92
CA LEU A 82 10.80 -22.99 -22.07
C LEU A 82 11.90 -21.97 -22.37
N GLN A 83 12.46 -21.32 -21.35
CA GLN A 83 13.57 -20.38 -21.52
C GLN A 83 14.82 -21.08 -22.05
N GLU A 84 15.12 -22.28 -21.58
CA GLU A 84 16.26 -23.09 -22.04
C GLU A 84 16.10 -23.52 -23.51
N ARG A 85 14.91 -23.98 -23.90
CA ARG A 85 14.60 -24.36 -25.30
C ARG A 85 14.84 -23.24 -26.31
N PHE A 86 14.64 -21.99 -25.89
CA PHE A 86 14.82 -20.80 -26.71
C PHE A 86 16.13 -20.04 -26.42
N LYS A 87 16.98 -20.56 -25.53
CA LYS A 87 18.25 -19.93 -25.14
C LYS A 87 19.15 -19.77 -26.37
N GLY A 88 19.73 -18.58 -26.53
CA GLY A 88 20.59 -18.24 -27.66
C GLY A 88 19.85 -17.84 -28.96
N ARG A 89 18.51 -17.96 -29.03
CA ARG A 89 17.73 -17.48 -30.17
C ARG A 89 17.39 -15.99 -30.00
N THR A 90 17.92 -15.15 -30.87
CA THR A 90 17.78 -13.68 -30.79
C THR A 90 16.89 -13.08 -31.88
N ASP A 91 16.44 -13.89 -32.84
CA ASP A 91 15.58 -13.47 -33.93
C ASP A 91 14.19 -13.03 -33.44
N PRO A 92 13.56 -12.03 -34.10
CA PRO A 92 12.25 -11.51 -33.70
C PRO A 92 11.16 -12.60 -33.66
N VAL A 93 11.23 -13.56 -34.59
CA VAL A 93 10.26 -14.65 -34.71
C VAL A 93 10.34 -15.60 -33.50
N SER A 94 11.55 -16.02 -33.10
CA SER A 94 11.75 -16.86 -31.93
C SER A 94 11.33 -16.17 -30.63
N ARG A 95 11.56 -14.86 -30.49
CA ARG A 95 11.07 -14.10 -29.32
C ARG A 95 9.55 -14.08 -29.26
N GLN A 96 8.90 -13.90 -30.41
CA GLN A 96 7.44 -13.91 -30.49
C GLN A 96 6.87 -15.31 -30.19
N ALA A 97 7.50 -16.36 -30.71
CA ALA A 97 7.13 -17.75 -30.43
C ALA A 97 7.30 -18.08 -28.93
N MET A 98 8.42 -17.69 -28.32
CA MET A 98 8.63 -17.85 -26.88
C MET A 98 7.52 -17.15 -26.07
N ALA A 99 7.20 -15.90 -26.40
CA ALA A 99 6.15 -15.15 -25.71
C ALA A 99 4.77 -15.82 -25.85
N GLN A 100 4.45 -16.34 -27.04
CA GLN A 100 3.20 -17.07 -27.29
C GLN A 100 3.14 -18.38 -26.51
N GLU A 101 4.20 -19.18 -26.51
CA GLU A 101 4.27 -20.41 -25.74
C GLU A 101 4.21 -20.14 -24.23
N GLN A 102 4.86 -19.08 -23.76
CA GLN A 102 4.81 -18.65 -22.37
C GLN A 102 3.36 -18.29 -21.97
N MET A 103 2.65 -17.55 -22.82
CA MET A 103 1.24 -17.20 -22.59
C MET A 103 0.31 -18.42 -22.67
N ALA A 104 0.56 -19.35 -23.59
CA ALA A 104 -0.17 -20.61 -23.68
C ALA A 104 0.03 -21.45 -22.42
N LEU A 105 1.26 -21.48 -21.89
CA LEU A 105 1.63 -22.16 -20.66
C LEU A 105 0.91 -21.55 -19.43
N TYR A 106 0.85 -20.22 -19.34
CA TYR A 106 0.05 -19.52 -18.33
C TYR A 106 -1.43 -19.89 -18.41
N LYS A 107 -2.01 -19.91 -19.63
CA LYS A 107 -3.41 -20.24 -19.88
C LYS A 107 -3.72 -21.70 -19.52
N LYS A 108 -2.84 -22.64 -19.88
CA LYS A 108 -2.96 -24.09 -19.55
C LYS A 108 -3.06 -24.32 -18.04
N HIS A 109 -2.33 -23.52 -17.26
CA HIS A 109 -2.30 -23.60 -15.79
C HIS A 109 -3.31 -22.68 -15.08
N GLY A 110 -4.17 -22.00 -15.82
CA GLY A 110 -5.16 -21.08 -15.25
C GLY A 110 -4.54 -19.95 -14.42
N THR A 111 -3.35 -19.48 -14.81
CA THR A 111 -2.64 -18.39 -14.15
C THR A 111 -2.32 -17.25 -15.13
N ASN A 112 -1.94 -16.08 -14.62
CA ASN A 112 -1.65 -14.90 -15.44
C ASN A 112 -0.53 -14.08 -14.76
N PRO A 113 0.49 -13.57 -15.47
CA PRO A 113 1.50 -12.66 -14.92
C PRO A 113 0.92 -11.45 -14.17
N PHE A 114 -0.22 -10.90 -14.61
CA PHE A 114 -0.86 -9.75 -13.95
C PHE A 114 -1.44 -10.06 -12.57
N SER A 115 -1.66 -11.33 -12.24
CA SER A 115 -2.12 -11.71 -10.90
C SER A 115 -1.10 -11.37 -9.80
N ALA A 116 0.17 -11.21 -10.16
CA ALA A 116 1.24 -10.85 -9.23
C ALA A 116 1.26 -9.35 -8.87
N CYS A 117 0.80 -8.46 -9.75
CA CYS A 117 0.75 -7.00 -9.51
C CYS A 117 -0.61 -6.50 -9.01
N LEU A 118 -1.63 -7.35 -9.04
CA LEU A 118 -2.98 -7.07 -8.54
C LEU A 118 -3.03 -6.44 -7.12
N PRO A 119 -2.18 -6.81 -6.14
CA PRO A 119 -2.21 -6.19 -4.81
C PRO A 119 -1.99 -4.68 -4.85
N LEU A 120 -1.04 -4.21 -5.68
CA LEU A 120 -0.71 -2.79 -5.78
C LEU A 120 -1.87 -2.01 -6.42
N LEU A 121 -2.48 -2.57 -7.45
CA LEU A 121 -3.59 -1.94 -8.17
C LEU A 121 -4.84 -1.76 -7.30
N ILE A 122 -5.16 -2.75 -6.47
CA ILE A 122 -6.33 -2.69 -5.58
C ILE A 122 -6.08 -1.70 -4.44
N GLN A 123 -4.85 -1.56 -3.95
CA GLN A 123 -4.52 -0.64 -2.85
C GLN A 123 -4.48 0.82 -3.30
N ALA A 124 -4.08 1.10 -4.55
CA ALA A 124 -3.86 2.46 -5.03
C ALA A 124 -5.08 3.39 -4.89
N PRO A 125 -6.32 3.01 -5.26
CA PRO A 125 -7.51 3.84 -5.03
C PRO A 125 -7.73 4.25 -3.57
N PHE A 126 -7.58 3.31 -2.62
CA PHE A 126 -7.78 3.60 -1.20
C PHE A 126 -6.70 4.54 -0.65
N PHE A 127 -5.45 4.35 -1.07
CA PHE A 127 -4.36 5.26 -0.72
C PHE A 127 -4.60 6.67 -1.28
N LEU A 128 -4.96 6.79 -2.56
CA LEU A 128 -5.21 8.08 -3.18
C LEU A 128 -6.40 8.79 -2.54
N ALA A 129 -7.46 8.05 -2.22
CA ALA A 129 -8.62 8.58 -1.51
C ALA A 129 -8.24 9.11 -0.12
N LEU A 130 -7.52 8.33 0.68
CA LEU A 130 -7.04 8.78 1.98
C LEU A 130 -6.12 9.98 1.88
N PHE A 131 -5.14 9.95 0.97
CA PHE A 131 -4.24 11.06 0.76
C PHE A 131 -5.01 12.34 0.38
N GLN A 132 -6.01 12.24 -0.51
CA GLN A 132 -6.85 13.38 -0.88
C GLN A 132 -7.71 13.89 0.29
N VAL A 133 -8.24 12.99 1.12
CA VAL A 133 -8.96 13.39 2.35
C VAL A 133 -8.00 14.11 3.28
N LEU A 134 -6.93 13.45 3.74
CA LEU A 134 -5.99 14.00 4.74
C LEU A 134 -5.30 15.29 4.28
N SER A 135 -4.81 15.33 3.04
CA SER A 135 -4.17 16.53 2.48
C SER A 135 -5.18 17.64 2.18
N GLY A 136 -6.43 17.28 1.89
CA GLY A 136 -7.52 18.24 1.70
C GLY A 136 -7.94 18.91 3.00
N LEU A 137 -7.87 18.22 4.15
CA LEU A 137 -8.34 18.73 5.45
C LEU A 137 -7.65 20.04 5.83
N SER A 138 -6.33 20.14 5.59
CA SER A 138 -5.56 21.37 5.85
C SER A 138 -6.03 22.56 5.02
N GLY A 139 -6.52 22.34 3.80
CA GLY A 139 -7.04 23.38 2.92
C GLY A 139 -8.53 23.68 3.09
N ALA A 140 -9.31 22.73 3.64
CA ALA A 140 -10.75 22.89 3.89
C ALA A 140 -11.03 23.59 5.23
N SER A 141 -10.16 23.38 6.24
CA SER A 141 -10.30 24.01 7.56
C SER A 141 -10.45 25.54 7.51
N PRO A 142 -9.58 26.30 6.81
CA PRO A 142 -9.73 27.76 6.71
C PRO A 142 -10.94 28.23 5.90
N ARG A 143 -11.56 27.35 5.10
CA ARG A 143 -12.71 27.66 4.23
C ARG A 143 -14.05 27.32 4.88
N GLY A 144 -14.06 26.69 6.05
CA GLY A 144 -15.29 26.27 6.72
C GLY A 144 -15.99 25.10 6.02
N GLU A 145 -15.28 24.34 5.18
CA GLU A 145 -15.84 23.25 4.39
C GLU A 145 -15.57 21.89 5.07
N GLY A 146 -16.54 20.97 4.97
CA GLY A 146 -16.35 19.55 5.28
C GLY A 146 -15.66 18.79 4.14
N ILE A 147 -15.24 17.55 4.39
CA ILE A 147 -14.68 16.67 3.35
C ILE A 147 -15.36 15.30 3.38
N GLY A 148 -16.14 15.00 2.34
CA GLY A 148 -16.93 13.77 2.29
C GLY A 148 -17.95 13.76 3.43
N ALA A 149 -17.87 12.76 4.31
CA ALA A 149 -18.70 12.64 5.51
C ALA A 149 -18.13 13.34 6.75
N LEU A 150 -16.91 13.90 6.68
CA LEU A 150 -16.33 14.66 7.80
C LEU A 150 -16.94 16.06 7.83
N ASP A 151 -17.57 16.40 8.95
CA ASP A 151 -18.14 17.74 9.15
C ASP A 151 -17.04 18.79 9.41
N HIS A 152 -17.42 20.07 9.36
CA HIS A 152 -16.46 21.16 9.56
C HIS A 152 -15.74 21.10 10.92
N GLY A 153 -16.44 20.75 12.00
CA GLY A 153 -15.85 20.64 13.33
C GLY A 153 -14.80 19.55 13.40
N GLN A 154 -15.08 18.40 12.80
CA GLN A 154 -14.14 17.29 12.62
C GLN A 154 -12.92 17.70 11.77
N VAL A 155 -13.12 18.47 10.70
CA VAL A 155 -12.01 19.00 9.89
C VAL A 155 -11.09 19.91 10.71
N VAL A 156 -11.65 20.81 11.52
CA VAL A 156 -10.87 21.71 12.38
C VAL A 156 -10.13 20.95 13.46
N GLN A 157 -10.80 19.99 14.12
CA GLN A 157 -10.18 19.13 15.12
C GLN A 157 -8.97 18.38 14.55
N PHE A 158 -9.13 17.75 13.37
CA PHE A 158 -8.01 17.07 12.71
C PHE A 158 -6.87 18.02 12.35
N ALA A 159 -7.16 19.23 11.86
CA ALA A 159 -6.14 20.19 11.47
C ALA A 159 -5.24 20.60 12.65
N SER A 160 -5.80 20.64 13.87
CA SER A 160 -5.07 20.90 15.12
C SER A 160 -4.50 19.65 15.80
N ALA A 161 -4.86 18.46 15.33
CA ALA A 161 -4.51 17.19 15.96
C ALA A 161 -3.03 16.88 15.78
N GLY A 162 -2.36 16.46 16.86
CA GLY A 162 -0.95 16.06 16.83
C GLY A 162 -0.61 14.97 17.84
N ILE A 163 0.39 14.17 17.51
CA ILE A 163 0.94 13.12 18.37
C ILE A 163 2.42 13.35 18.56
N PHE A 164 2.92 13.10 19.77
CA PHE A 164 4.34 13.30 20.10
C PHE A 164 4.89 14.70 19.73
N GLY A 165 4.05 15.74 19.80
CA GLY A 165 4.41 17.12 19.42
C GLY A 165 4.37 17.42 17.91
N ALA A 166 4.07 16.43 17.06
CA ALA A 166 3.98 16.57 15.62
C ALA A 166 2.51 16.60 15.16
N PRO A 167 2.06 17.66 14.44
CA PRO A 167 0.73 17.68 13.84
C PRO A 167 0.55 16.56 12.81
N LEU A 168 -0.64 15.94 12.76
CA LEU A 168 -0.95 14.89 11.79
C LEU A 168 -0.93 15.39 10.34
N SER A 169 -1.16 16.68 10.14
CA SER A 169 -1.11 17.37 8.86
C SER A 169 0.30 17.79 8.42
N ALA A 170 1.28 17.80 9.34
CA ALA A 170 2.65 18.24 9.07
C ALA A 170 3.45 17.20 8.28
N SER A 171 4.46 17.65 7.53
CA SER A 171 5.40 16.77 6.81
C SER A 171 6.84 17.29 6.90
N LEU A 172 7.81 16.42 6.62
CA LEU A 172 9.24 16.78 6.63
C LEU A 172 9.59 17.91 5.64
N LEU A 173 8.96 17.94 4.47
CA LEU A 173 9.27 18.91 3.42
C LEU A 173 8.36 20.14 3.39
N HIS A 174 7.08 19.98 3.72
CA HIS A 174 6.12 21.10 3.66
C HIS A 174 5.91 21.79 5.01
N GLY A 175 6.60 21.33 6.06
CA GLY A 175 6.56 21.93 7.39
C GLY A 175 5.26 21.67 8.15
N GLY A 176 5.07 22.42 9.23
CA GLY A 176 3.96 22.32 10.17
C GLY A 176 4.41 21.90 11.57
N GLY A 177 3.96 22.61 12.61
CA GLY A 177 4.34 22.31 14.00
C GLY A 177 5.84 22.48 14.30
N ASP A 178 6.32 21.75 15.30
CA ASP A 178 7.75 21.71 15.67
C ASP A 178 8.54 20.84 14.66
N PRO A 179 9.51 21.42 13.92
CA PRO A 179 10.30 20.69 12.94
C PRO A 179 11.06 19.49 13.54
N ALA A 180 11.52 19.60 14.79
CA ALA A 180 12.27 18.53 15.43
C ALA A 180 11.37 17.33 15.75
N ALA A 181 10.21 17.58 16.38
CA ALA A 181 9.22 16.54 16.65
C ALA A 181 8.73 15.84 15.37
N VAL A 182 8.42 16.62 14.32
CA VAL A 182 7.99 16.08 13.02
C VAL A 182 9.08 15.21 12.40
N ALA A 183 10.33 15.67 12.41
CA ALA A 183 11.43 14.93 11.82
C ALA A 183 11.70 13.61 12.55
N VAL A 184 11.74 13.63 13.89
CA VAL A 184 11.96 12.43 14.70
C VAL A 184 10.86 11.41 14.46
N LEU A 185 9.58 11.84 14.51
CA LEU A 185 8.45 10.93 14.32
C LEU A 185 8.41 10.38 12.89
N ALA A 186 8.54 11.23 11.86
CA ALA A 186 8.50 10.80 10.46
C ALA A 186 9.63 9.81 10.14
N VAL A 187 10.87 10.10 10.57
CA VAL A 187 12.01 9.20 10.34
C VAL A 187 11.80 7.87 11.06
N ALA A 188 11.33 7.88 12.31
CA ALA A 188 11.04 6.65 13.04
C ALA A 188 10.00 5.78 12.30
N MET A 189 8.91 6.39 11.81
CA MET A 189 7.87 5.67 11.06
C MET A 189 8.39 5.13 9.73
N ILE A 190 9.18 5.92 8.99
CA ILE A 190 9.82 5.49 7.74
C ILE A 190 10.74 4.30 7.99
N LEU A 191 11.55 4.32 9.05
CA LEU A 191 12.41 3.19 9.41
C LEU A 191 11.59 1.93 9.71
N VAL A 192 10.53 2.05 10.51
CA VAL A 192 9.61 0.93 10.81
C VAL A 192 8.99 0.37 9.53
N MET A 193 8.54 1.24 8.62
CA MET A 193 7.97 0.84 7.34
C MET A 193 8.98 0.10 6.46
N ILE A 194 10.20 0.65 6.32
CA ILE A 194 11.29 0.02 5.55
C ILE A 194 11.61 -1.35 6.14
N THR A 195 11.72 -1.48 7.46
CA THR A 195 11.95 -2.76 8.14
C THR A 195 10.81 -3.74 7.86
N CYS A 196 9.55 -3.34 8.05
CA CYS A 196 8.40 -4.20 7.80
C CYS A 196 8.33 -4.68 6.35
N GLN A 197 8.62 -3.77 5.40
CA GLN A 197 8.62 -4.09 3.99
C GLN A 197 9.76 -5.03 3.62
N PHE A 198 10.97 -4.78 4.14
CA PHE A 198 12.12 -5.66 3.93
C PHE A 198 11.87 -7.06 4.48
N LEU A 199 11.36 -7.17 5.71
CA LEU A 199 10.98 -8.45 6.31
C LEU A 199 9.91 -9.15 5.47
N THR A 200 8.86 -8.43 5.05
CA THR A 200 7.80 -8.97 4.20
C THR A 200 8.35 -9.54 2.89
N GLN A 201 9.19 -8.79 2.20
CA GLN A 201 9.80 -9.24 0.96
C GLN A 201 10.72 -10.44 1.19
N LYS A 202 11.49 -10.46 2.29
CA LYS A 202 12.30 -11.61 2.67
C LYS A 202 11.45 -12.87 2.92
N LEU A 203 10.28 -12.73 3.56
CA LEU A 203 9.33 -13.84 3.76
C LEU A 203 8.70 -14.32 2.44
N VAL A 204 8.39 -13.42 1.51
CA VAL A 204 7.84 -13.79 0.20
C VAL A 204 8.91 -14.44 -0.68
N ALA A 205 10.11 -13.88 -0.67
CA ALA A 205 11.26 -14.38 -1.39
C ALA A 205 11.62 -15.78 -0.88
N SER A 206 11.88 -15.99 0.42
CA SER A 206 12.27 -17.30 0.94
C SER A 206 11.35 -18.46 0.52
N ARG A 207 10.06 -18.20 0.32
CA ARG A 207 9.10 -19.20 -0.19
C ARG A 207 9.07 -19.36 -1.72
N THR A 208 9.53 -18.35 -2.47
CA THR A 208 9.67 -18.43 -3.93
C THR A 208 11.02 -19.06 -4.34
N LEU A 209 12.01 -18.99 -3.44
CA LEU A 209 13.42 -19.30 -3.70
C LEU A 209 13.84 -20.74 -3.40
N ALA A 210 13.02 -21.53 -2.71
CA ALA A 210 13.42 -22.87 -2.29
C ALA A 210 13.59 -23.80 -3.52
N GLY A 211 14.84 -24.15 -3.82
CA GLY A 211 15.19 -25.12 -4.88
C GLY A 211 15.53 -24.54 -6.26
N GLN A 212 15.90 -23.26 -6.35
CA GLN A 212 16.19 -22.59 -7.65
C GLN A 212 17.63 -22.11 -7.79
N ASP A 213 18.13 -22.10 -9.03
CA ASP A 213 19.36 -21.40 -9.38
C ASP A 213 19.25 -19.90 -9.09
N THR A 214 20.22 -19.40 -8.34
CA THR A 214 20.34 -18.01 -7.87
C THR A 214 20.48 -16.96 -8.97
N ASP A 215 20.62 -17.38 -10.23
CA ASP A 215 20.88 -16.52 -11.40
C ASP A 215 19.72 -16.43 -12.41
N SER A 216 18.56 -17.03 -12.13
CA SER A 216 17.41 -16.93 -13.06
C SER A 216 16.95 -15.47 -13.28
N PRO A 217 16.44 -15.10 -14.48
CA PRO A 217 15.98 -13.73 -14.74
C PRO A 217 14.90 -13.25 -13.76
N LEU A 218 14.04 -14.16 -13.32
CA LEU A 218 13.00 -13.91 -12.32
C LEU A 218 13.60 -13.60 -10.94
N MET A 219 14.67 -14.28 -10.56
CA MET A 219 15.44 -14.00 -9.34
C MET A 219 15.99 -12.57 -9.32
N ARG A 220 16.60 -12.17 -10.44
CA ARG A 220 17.18 -10.83 -10.59
C ARG A 220 16.10 -9.77 -10.47
N GLN A 221 14.94 -9.98 -11.11
CA GLN A 221 13.80 -9.07 -11.02
C GLN A 221 13.28 -8.94 -9.57
N GLN A 222 13.15 -10.06 -8.85
CA GLN A 222 12.73 -10.04 -7.44
C GLN A 222 13.75 -9.34 -6.53
N ARG A 223 15.05 -9.56 -6.74
CA ARG A 223 16.12 -8.91 -5.99
C ARG A 223 16.14 -7.40 -6.22
N ILE A 224 15.95 -6.95 -7.46
CA ILE A 224 15.83 -5.52 -7.76
C ILE A 224 14.64 -4.93 -7.00
N LEU A 225 13.47 -5.59 -7.06
CA LEU A 225 12.28 -5.11 -6.36
C LEU A 225 12.47 -5.05 -4.82
N LEU A 226 13.17 -6.02 -4.25
CA LEU A 226 13.49 -6.09 -2.81
C LEU A 226 14.21 -4.83 -2.31
N TYR A 227 15.13 -4.26 -3.11
CA TYR A 227 15.91 -3.08 -2.71
C TYR A 227 15.30 -1.77 -3.22
N LEU A 228 14.76 -1.77 -4.44
CA LEU A 228 14.21 -0.57 -5.07
C LEU A 228 12.96 -0.09 -4.34
N LEU A 229 12.07 -0.99 -3.97
CA LEU A 229 10.77 -0.63 -3.43
C LEU A 229 10.84 -0.01 -2.03
N PRO A 230 11.63 -0.53 -1.06
CA PRO A 230 11.87 0.17 0.20
C PRO A 230 12.56 1.52 0.02
N LEU A 231 13.41 1.68 -0.99
CA LEU A 231 14.03 2.98 -1.28
C LEU A 231 12.99 3.99 -1.78
N ILE A 232 12.13 3.60 -2.73
CA ILE A 232 11.05 4.46 -3.24
C ILE A 232 10.11 4.88 -2.10
N PHE A 233 9.70 3.93 -1.26
CA PHE A 233 8.83 4.26 -0.12
C PHE A 233 9.54 5.04 0.98
N GLY A 234 10.83 4.79 1.19
CA GLY A 234 11.64 5.52 2.17
C GLY A 234 11.86 6.98 1.78
N VAL A 235 12.23 7.24 0.53
CA VAL A 235 12.37 8.59 -0.02
C VAL A 235 10.98 9.23 -0.17
N GLY A 236 9.98 8.49 -0.64
CA GLY A 236 8.61 8.99 -0.77
C GLY A 236 8.03 9.46 0.57
N GLY A 237 8.30 8.74 1.66
CA GLY A 237 7.80 9.03 3.01
C GLY A 237 8.03 10.46 3.48
N ILE A 238 9.14 11.09 3.08
CA ILE A 238 9.48 12.46 3.50
C ILE A 238 8.53 13.54 2.92
N PHE A 239 7.81 13.22 1.84
CA PHE A 239 6.87 14.13 1.20
C PHE A 239 5.49 14.10 1.85
N PHE A 240 5.18 13.06 2.64
CA PHE A 240 3.82 12.80 3.08
C PHE A 240 3.55 13.34 4.50
N PRO A 241 2.32 13.76 4.79
CA PRO A 241 1.90 14.13 6.13
C PRO A 241 2.02 12.98 7.14
N ILE A 242 2.22 13.30 8.42
CA ILE A 242 2.31 12.31 9.51
C ILE A 242 1.10 11.37 9.52
N GLY A 243 -0.12 11.86 9.30
CA GLY A 243 -1.33 11.03 9.22
C GLY A 243 -1.29 9.99 8.09
N VAL A 244 -0.66 10.32 6.96
CA VAL A 244 -0.45 9.38 5.85
C VAL A 244 0.64 8.35 6.23
N LEU A 245 1.69 8.78 6.94
CA LEU A 245 2.70 7.87 7.47
C LEU A 245 2.13 6.90 8.52
N VAL A 246 1.16 7.31 9.35
CA VAL A 246 0.41 6.42 10.26
C VAL A 246 -0.26 5.32 9.45
N TYR A 247 -1.06 5.69 8.46
CA TYR A 247 -1.75 4.74 7.59
C TYR A 247 -0.79 3.74 6.96
N TRP A 248 0.34 4.22 6.44
CA TRP A 248 1.31 3.39 5.76
C TRP A 248 2.03 2.45 6.71
N THR A 249 2.36 2.92 7.91
CA THR A 249 3.04 2.13 8.95
C THR A 249 2.15 0.98 9.39
N VAL A 250 0.89 1.27 9.72
CA VAL A 250 -0.10 0.24 10.08
C VAL A 250 -0.36 -0.71 8.92
N SER A 251 -0.45 -0.19 7.69
CA SER A 251 -0.60 -1.02 6.48
C SER A 251 0.56 -1.99 6.27
N ASN A 252 1.81 -1.55 6.50
CA ASN A 252 2.99 -2.40 6.38
C ASN A 252 3.07 -3.45 7.51
N LEU A 253 2.76 -3.06 8.75
CA LEU A 253 2.66 -3.98 9.88
C LEU A 253 1.61 -5.06 9.64
N TRP A 254 0.42 -4.66 9.18
CA TRP A 254 -0.64 -5.59 8.80
C TRP A 254 -0.19 -6.55 7.69
N THR A 255 0.48 -6.03 6.66
CA THR A 255 0.97 -6.85 5.55
C THR A 255 1.99 -7.88 6.04
N LEU A 256 2.93 -7.47 6.89
CA LEU A 256 3.90 -8.37 7.51
C LEU A 256 3.20 -9.46 8.33
N ALA A 257 2.22 -9.08 9.16
CA ALA A 257 1.44 -10.02 9.96
C ALA A 257 0.65 -11.01 9.07
N GLN A 258 -0.04 -10.53 8.05
CA GLN A 258 -0.75 -11.38 7.08
C GLN A 258 0.20 -12.37 6.39
N GLN A 259 1.35 -11.89 5.92
CA GLN A 259 2.33 -12.74 5.25
C GLN A 259 2.87 -13.78 6.22
N PHE A 260 3.17 -13.40 7.46
CA PHE A 260 3.63 -14.32 8.49
C PHE A 260 2.60 -15.43 8.81
N LEU A 261 1.32 -15.06 8.95
CA LEU A 261 0.24 -16.03 9.19
C LEU A 261 0.06 -16.99 8.01
N VAL A 262 0.15 -16.47 6.78
CA VAL A 262 0.07 -17.29 5.57
C VAL A 262 1.28 -18.23 5.43
N SER A 263 2.50 -17.85 5.86
CA SER A 263 3.66 -18.78 5.84
C SER A 263 3.41 -20.06 6.61
N ARG A 264 2.65 -19.96 7.71
CA ARG A 264 2.49 -21.07 8.65
C ARG A 264 1.43 -22.07 8.18
N ARG A 265 0.73 -21.77 7.08
CA ARG A 265 -0.25 -22.68 6.49
C ARG A 265 0.41 -23.47 5.34
N PRO A 266 0.34 -24.82 5.35
CA PRO A 266 0.96 -25.68 4.34
C PRO A 266 0.32 -25.54 2.93
#